data_AF-A0A095ZYM4-F1
#
_entry.id   AF-A0A095ZYM4-F1
#
_cell.length_a   1.000
_cell.length_b   1.000
_cell.length_c   1.000
_cell.angle_alpha   90.00
_cell.angle_beta   90.00
_cell.angle_gamma   90.00
#
_symmetry.space_group_name_H-M   'P 1'
#
loop_
_entity.id
_entity.type
_entity.pdbx_description
1 polymer ?
#
loop_
_entity_poly.entity_id
_entity_poly.type
_entity_poly.pdbx_seq_one_letter_code
_entity_poly.pdbx_strand_id
1 'polypeptide(L)' 'MVSLEEMRKAEGHRIRVVYTNGESSEDYCSYYMHPANDEEEALIFIGEHYVAEQSDIESITILD' A
#
# COMPACT_ATOMS: atom_id res chain seq x y z
N MET A 1 4.76 -9.09 -5.47
CA MET A 1 5.06 -7.71 -5.07
C MET A 1 4.20 -6.81 -5.92
N VAL A 2 3.37 -5.99 -5.29
CA VAL A 2 2.42 -5.10 -5.95
C VAL A 2 3.15 -4.08 -6.85
N SER A 3 2.50 -3.61 -7.92
CA SER A 3 3.07 -2.57 -8.77
C SER A 3 2.91 -1.18 -8.17
N LEU A 4 3.81 -0.25 -8.53
CA LEU A 4 3.69 1.17 -8.15
C LEU A 4 2.38 1.80 -8.67
N GLU A 5 1.89 1.37 -9.82
CA GLU A 5 0.63 1.86 -10.38
C GLU A 5 -0.56 1.44 -9.51
N GLU A 6 -0.58 0.20 -9.02
CA GLU A 6 -1.61 -0.27 -8.09
C GLU A 6 -1.55 0.47 -6.75
N MET A 7 -0.35 0.70 -6.19
CA MET A 7 -0.18 1.49 -4.96
C MET A 7 -0.65 2.94 -5.15
N ARG A 8 -0.32 3.57 -6.29
CA ARG A 8 -0.77 4.93 -6.59
C ARG A 8 -2.28 5.02 -6.74
N LYS A 9 -2.92 4.01 -7.33
CA LYS A 9 -4.38 3.95 -7.48
C LYS A 9 -5.10 3.74 -6.14
N ALA A 10 -4.42 3.20 -5.14
CA ALA A 10 -4.99 2.96 -3.82
C ALA A 10 -5.20 4.26 -3.03
N GLU A 11 -4.39 5.29 -3.28
CA GLU A 11 -4.48 6.58 -2.56
C GLU A 11 -5.89 7.18 -2.64
N GLY A 12 -6.45 7.52 -1.48
CA GLY A 12 -7.77 8.12 -1.38
C GLY A 12 -8.93 7.13 -1.36
N HIS A 13 -8.64 5.82 -1.29
CA HIS A 13 -9.64 4.76 -1.34
C HIS A 13 -9.65 3.88 -0.09
N ARG A 14 -10.80 3.28 0.20
CA ARG A 14 -10.85 2.13 1.11
C ARG A 14 -10.28 0.93 0.38
N ILE A 15 -9.30 0.28 1.00
CA ILE A 15 -8.58 -0.82 0.39
C ILE A 15 -8.54 -2.05 1.30
N ARG A 16 -8.38 -3.21 0.67
CA ARG A 16 -7.88 -4.42 1.30
C ARG A 16 -6.44 -4.63 0.87
N VAL A 17 -5.54 -4.74 1.83
CA VAL A 17 -4.13 -5.12 1.62
C VAL A 17 -3.96 -6.57 2.04
N VAL A 18 -3.34 -7.36 1.18
CA VAL A 18 -2.80 -8.68 1.53
C VAL A 18 -1.30 -8.56 1.59
N TYR A 19 -0.72 -8.93 2.72
CA TYR A 19 0.72 -8.87 2.96
C TYR A 19 1.39 -10.18 2.56
N THR A 20 2.69 -10.13 2.26
CA THR A 20 3.48 -11.32 1.89
C THR A 20 3.61 -12.35 3.00
N ASN A 21 3.36 -11.97 4.26
CA ASN A 21 3.28 -12.88 5.40
C ASN A 21 1.93 -13.63 5.50
N GLY A 22 0.98 -13.38 4.59
CA GLY A 22 -0.35 -13.97 4.56
C GLY A 22 -1.41 -13.26 5.41
N GLU A 23 -1.03 -12.21 6.15
CA GLU A 23 -2.00 -11.36 6.87
C GLU A 23 -2.75 -10.45 5.89
N SER A 24 -3.92 -9.96 6.31
CA SER A 24 -4.65 -8.96 5.53
C SER A 24 -5.31 -7.92 6.43
N SER A 25 -5.38 -6.69 5.95
CA SER A 25 -6.04 -5.57 6.61
C SER A 25 -6.96 -4.84 5.64
N GLU A 26 -8.09 -4.36 6.14
CA GLU A 26 -9.01 -3.50 5.38
C GLU A 26 -9.10 -2.14 6.07
N ASP A 27 -8.63 -1.09 5.39
CA ASP A 27 -8.65 0.28 5.91
C ASP A 27 -8.51 1.30 4.77
N TYR A 28 -8.50 2.59 5.10
CA TYR A 28 -8.33 3.68 4.16
C TYR A 28 -6.86 3.95 3.85
N CYS A 29 -6.51 4.01 2.57
CA CYS A 29 -5.21 4.46 2.11
C CYS A 29 -5.18 5.99 2.04
N SER A 30 -4.50 6.62 3.00
CA SER A 30 -4.48 8.07 3.13
C SER A 30 -3.48 8.75 2.21
N TYR A 31 -2.36 8.10 1.91
CA TYR A 31 -1.30 8.67 1.09
C TYR A 31 -0.43 7.60 0.44
N TYR A 32 -0.04 7.83 -0.82
CA TYR A 32 0.99 7.07 -1.52
C TYR A 32 2.30 7.86 -1.56
N MET A 33 3.39 7.26 -1.11
CA MET A 33 4.73 7.82 -1.21
C MET A 33 5.52 7.10 -2.31
N HIS A 34 5.91 7.85 -3.34
CA HIS A 34 6.86 7.39 -4.34
C HIS A 34 8.28 7.42 -3.75
N PRO A 35 9.15 6.43 -4.05
CA PRO A 35 10.54 6.44 -3.61
C PRO A 35 11.30 7.64 -4.16
N ALA A 36 12.18 8.24 -3.35
CA ALA A 36 12.96 9.41 -3.76
C ALA A 36 14.19 9.07 -4.61
N ASN A 37 14.67 7.83 -4.51
CA ASN A 37 15.83 7.30 -5.23
C ASN A 37 15.72 5.76 -5.37
N ASP A 38 16.69 5.15 -6.06
CA ASP A 38 16.68 3.70 -6.34
C ASP A 38 16.99 2.81 -5.11
N GLU A 39 17.38 3.39 -3.98
CA GLU A 39 17.63 2.68 -2.71
C GLU A 39 16.40 2.69 -1.78
N GLU A 40 15.40 3.52 -2.05
CA GLU A 40 14.15 3.61 -1.29
C GLU A 40 13.03 2.82 -1.95
N GLU A 41 12.11 2.29 -1.13
CA GLU A 41 10.88 1.65 -1.61
C GLU A 41 9.69 2.62 -1.59
N ALA A 42 8.70 2.34 -2.44
CA ALA A 42 7.41 2.97 -2.29
C ALA A 42 6.71 2.46 -1.03
N LEU A 43 5.85 3.30 -0.45
CA LEU A 43 5.03 2.92 0.69
C LEU A 43 3.65 3.58 0.63
N ILE A 44 2.70 2.97 1.34
CA ILE A 44 1.36 3.54 1.54
C ILE A 44 1.09 3.75 3.02
N PHE A 45 0.39 4.83 3.34
CA PHE A 45 -0.12 5.11 4.68
C PHE A 45 -1.54 4.55 4.79
N ILE A 46 -1.75 3.68 5.78
CA ILE A 46 -3.00 2.96 6.01
C ILE A 46 -3.56 3.42 7.37
N GLY A 47 -4.76 3.99 7.35
CA GLY A 47 -5.35 4.62 8.53
C GLY A 47 -4.49 5.78 9.07
N GLU A 48 -4.46 5.95 10.40
CA GLU A 48 -3.72 7.04 11.05
C GLU A 48 -2.28 6.67 11.47
N HIS A 49 -1.95 5.38 11.56
CA HIS A 49 -0.73 4.92 12.25
C HIS A 49 0.03 3.81 11.54
N TYR A 50 -0.48 3.29 10.42
CA TYR A 50 0.15 2.15 9.77
C TYR A 50 0.77 2.56 8.43
N VAL A 51 1.90 1.93 8.12
CA VAL A 51 2.63 2.11 6.87
C VAL A 51 3.00 0.73 6.36
N ALA A 52 2.85 0.53 5.05
CA ALA A 52 3.26 -0.70 4.39
C ALA A 52 4.21 -0.39 3.23
N GLU A 53 5.39 -0.99 3.25
CA GLU A 53 6.37 -0.91 2.17
C GLU A 53 5.93 -1.79 0.99
N GLN A 54 6.40 -1.46 -0.22
CA GLN A 54 6.02 -2.19 -1.43
C GLN A 54 6.35 -3.68 -1.33
N SER A 55 7.51 -4.03 -0.75
CA SER A 55 7.97 -5.41 -0.57
C SER A 55 7.10 -6.22 0.40
N ASP A 56 6.46 -5.56 1.37
CA ASP A 56 5.54 -6.19 2.32
C ASP A 56 4.18 -6.50 1.71
N ILE A 57 3.83 -5.85 0.58
CA ILE A 57 2.51 -5.94 -0.03
C ILE A 57 2.49 -6.98 -1.16
N GLU A 58 1.66 -8.00 -0.97
CA GLU A 58 1.37 -9.00 -2.00
C GLU A 58 0.38 -8.44 -3.02
N SER A 59 -0.73 -7.87 -2.56
CA SER A 59 -1.77 -7.27 -3.42
C SER A 59 -2.60 -6.19 -2.71
N ILE A 60 -3.19 -5.28 -3.50
CA ILE A 60 -4.13 -4.26 -3.02
C ILE A 60 -5.43 -4.39 -3.83
N THR A 61 -6.57 -4.39 -3.14
CA THR A 61 -7.91 -4.33 -3.75
C THR A 61 -8.63 -3.08 -3.29
N ILE A 62 -9.12 -2.25 -4.21
CA ILE A 62 -9.99 -1.11 -3.90
C ILE A 62 -11.41 -1.63 -3.63
N LEU A 63 -12.02 -1.18 -2.53
CA LEU A 63 -13.32 -1.66 -2.03
C LEU A 63 -14.47 -0.68 -2.31
N ASP A 64 -14.17 0.49 -2.87
CA ASP A 64 -15.13 1.55 -3.19
C ASP A 64 -15.82 1.35 -4.56
#